data_AF-A0A961UHZ8-F1
#
_entry.id   AF-A0A961UHZ8-F1
#
_cell.length_a   1.000
_cell.length_b   1.000
_cell.length_c   1.000
_cell.angle_alpha   90.00
_cell.angle_beta   90.00
_cell.angle_gamma   90.00
#
_symmetry.space_group_name_H-M   'P 1'
#
loop_
_entity.id
_entity.type
_entity.pdbx_description
1 polymer ?
#
loop_
_entity_poly.entity_id
_entity_poly.type
_entity_poly.pdbx_seq_one_letter_code
_entity_poly.pdbx_strand_id
1 'polypeptide(L)' 'MSVTPIKSVEARNPEYRQVPHNVEAEQALLGAILVNNEAFYRVSDFLEPRHFHDGVHAR' A
#
# COMPACT_ATOMS: atom_id res chain seq x y z
N MET A 1 8.45 -22.43 -47.94
CA MET A 1 8.12 -21.07 -47.47
C MET A 1 7.15 -21.22 -46.31
N SER A 2 7.68 -21.32 -45.10
CA SER A 2 6.91 -21.65 -43.88
C SER A 2 6.61 -20.34 -43.17
N VAL A 3 5.36 -19.89 -43.22
CA VAL A 3 4.94 -18.69 -42.48
C VAL A 3 4.71 -19.12 -41.03
N THR A 4 5.65 -18.77 -40.15
CA THR A 4 5.51 -18.96 -38.70
C THR A 4 4.41 -18.00 -38.19
N PRO A 5 3.42 -18.45 -37.40
CA PRO A 5 2.39 -17.55 -36.88
C PRO A 5 3.02 -16.59 -35.86
N ILE A 6 2.70 -15.31 -35.98
CA ILE A 6 3.09 -14.28 -35.01
C ILE A 6 2.38 -14.61 -33.69
N LYS A 7 3.17 -14.81 -32.62
CA LYS A 7 2.68 -14.99 -31.25
C LYS A 7 1.64 -13.92 -30.94
N SER A 8 0.46 -14.38 -30.51
CA SER A 8 -0.61 -13.57 -29.95
C SER A 8 -0.04 -12.52 -29.01
N VAL A 9 -0.38 -11.25 -29.25
CA VAL A 9 -0.08 -10.15 -28.34
C VAL A 9 -0.70 -10.50 -26.98
N GLU A 10 0.12 -11.01 -26.07
CA GLU A 10 -0.23 -11.16 -24.66
C GLU A 10 -0.72 -9.78 -24.22
N ALA A 11 -2.00 -9.74 -23.81
CA ALA A 11 -2.64 -8.54 -23.31
C ALA A 11 -1.70 -7.93 -22.28
N ARG A 12 -1.16 -6.75 -22.60
CA ARG A 12 -0.37 -5.95 -21.68
C ARG A 12 -1.29 -5.70 -20.49
N ASN A 13 -1.16 -6.53 -19.45
CA ASN A 13 -1.74 -6.24 -18.17
C ASN A 13 -1.14 -4.88 -17.82
N PRO A 14 -1.93 -3.78 -17.77
CA PRO A 14 -1.39 -2.57 -17.20
C PRO A 14 -1.06 -2.99 -15.77
N GLU A 15 0.22 -3.11 -15.45
CA GLU A 15 0.64 -3.13 -14.07
C GLU A 15 -0.01 -1.89 -13.46
N TYR A 16 -1.13 -2.09 -12.77
CA TYR A 16 -1.80 -1.05 -12.04
C TYR A 16 -0.73 -0.59 -11.07
N ARG A 17 -0.13 0.57 -11.36
CA ARG A 17 0.89 1.18 -10.53
C ARG A 17 0.28 1.27 -9.15
N GLN A 18 0.71 0.40 -8.24
CA GLN A 18 0.23 0.43 -6.89
C GLN A 18 0.59 1.80 -6.32
N VAL A 19 -0.35 2.37 -5.56
CA VAL A 19 -0.08 3.62 -4.86
C VAL A 19 1.15 3.40 -3.96
N PRO A 20 2.10 4.35 -3.90
CA PRO A 20 3.22 4.24 -2.99
C PRO A 20 2.73 4.05 -1.55
N HIS A 21 3.25 3.03 -0.89
CA HIS A 21 2.92 2.68 0.49
C HIS A 21 4.17 2.15 1.21
N ASN A 22 4.13 2.12 2.54
CA ASN A 22 5.23 1.64 3.37
C ASN A 22 4.67 0.97 4.63
N VAL A 23 4.63 -0.36 4.61
CA VAL A 23 4.05 -1.18 5.68
C VAL A 23 4.88 -1.07 6.96
N GLU A 24 6.20 -0.93 6.84
CA GLU A 24 7.12 -0.75 7.97
C GLU A 24 6.88 0.58 8.69
N ALA A 25 6.57 1.65 7.96
CA ALA A 25 6.23 2.95 8.53
C ALA A 25 4.88 2.90 9.28
N GLU A 26 3.90 2.18 8.74
CA GLU A 26 2.61 1.97 9.41
C GLU A 26 2.80 1.22 10.74
N GLN A 27 3.58 0.14 10.73
CA GLN A 27 3.93 -0.63 11.93
C GLN A 27 4.70 0.21 12.96
N ALA A 28 5.68 1.01 12.52
CA ALA A 28 6.42 1.89 13.39
C ALA A 28 5.54 2.96 14.03
N LEU A 29 4.58 3.51 13.28
CA LEU A 29 3.60 4.48 13.78
C LEU A 29 2.68 3.86 14.84
N LEU A 30 2.12 2.69 14.56
CA LEU A 30 1.27 1.97 15.53
C LEU A 30 2.07 1.61 16.79
N GLY A 31 3.30 1.12 16.62
CA GLY A 31 4.22 0.85 17.72
C GLY A 31 4.49 2.09 18.57
N ALA A 32 4.73 3.25 17.92
CA ALA A 32 4.95 4.51 18.60
C ALA A 32 3.72 4.96 19.42
N ILE A 33 2.51 4.77 18.89
CA ILE A 33 1.26 5.08 19.61
C ILE A 33 1.09 4.14 20.81
N LEU A 34 1.36 2.84 20.66
CA LEU A 34 1.21 1.85 21.73
C LEU A 34 2.15 2.10 22.91
N VAL A 35 3.38 2.59 22.67
CA VAL A 35 4.34 2.88 23.73
C VAL A 35 4.25 4.31 24.26
N ASN A 36 3.67 5.24 23.48
CA ASN A 36 3.51 6.63 23.85
C ASN A 36 2.16 7.19 23.36
N ASN A 37 1.21 7.30 24.28
CA ASN A 37 -0.13 7.84 23.99
C ASN A 37 -0.11 9.28 23.47
N GLU A 38 0.94 10.08 23.74
CA GLU A 38 1.05 11.43 23.16
C GLU A 38 1.24 11.41 21.63
N ALA A 39 1.80 10.34 21.08
CA ALA A 39 2.00 10.21 19.64
C ALA A 39 0.67 10.19 18.89
N PHE A 40 -0.39 9.64 19.49
CA PHE A 40 -1.73 9.63 18.91
C PHE A 40 -2.25 11.05 18.65
N TYR A 41 -2.16 11.93 19.64
CA TYR A 41 -2.65 13.31 19.51
C TYR A 41 -1.91 14.14 18.45
N ARG A 42 -0.69 13.74 18.08
CA ARG A 42 0.07 14.43 17.01
C ARG A 42 -0.44 14.10 15.61
N VAL A 43 -1.14 12.99 15.46
CA VAL A 43 -1.58 12.47 14.16
C VAL A 43 -3.09 12.42 14.01
N SER A 44 -3.85 12.50 15.10
CA SER A 44 -5.31 12.35 15.12
C SER A 44 -6.07 13.33 14.23
N ASP A 45 -5.51 14.50 13.95
CA ASP A 45 -6.16 15.53 13.13
C ASP A 45 -6.18 15.20 11.64
N PHE A 46 -5.32 14.27 11.18
CA PHE A 46 -5.19 13.95 9.76
C PHE A 46 -5.10 12.45 9.45
N LEU A 47 -4.76 11.60 10.42
CA LEU A 47 -4.62 10.17 10.19
C LEU A 47 -5.99 9.49 10.31
N GLU A 48 -6.51 9.02 9.18
CA GLU A 48 -7.75 8.26 9.11
C GLU A 48 -7.47 6.78 8.80
N PRO A 49 -8.36 5.84 9.19
CA PRO A 49 -8.18 4.42 8.90
C PRO A 49 -7.91 4.10 7.42
N ARG A 50 -8.52 4.87 6.50
CA ARG A 50 -8.34 4.72 5.04
C ARG A 50 -6.95 5.11 4.53
N HIS A 51 -6.10 5.70 5.37
CA HIS A 51 -4.73 6.07 5.01
C HIS A 51 -3.75 4.90 5.15
N PHE A 52 -4.12 3.84 5.88
CA PHE A 52 -3.33 2.62 5.95
C PHE A 52 -3.50 1.78 4.69
N HIS A 53 -2.39 1.30 4.14
CA HIS A 53 -2.38 0.37 3.03
C HIS A 53 -2.77 -1.04 3.47
N ASP A 54 -2.22 -1.52 4.59
CA ASP A 54 -2.61 -2.81 5.14
C ASP A 54 -3.92 -2.67 5.92
N GLY A 55 -4.96 -3.36 5.43
CA GLY A 55 -6.28 -3.33 6.05
C GLY A 55 -6.33 -3.88 7.47
N VAL A 56 -5.29 -4.56 7.96
CA VAL A 56 -5.16 -4.96 9.37
C VAL A 56 -4.83 -3.75 10.25
N HIS A 57 -4.02 -2.80 9.77
CA HIS A 57 -3.61 -1.62 10.53
C HIS A 57 -4.73 -0.60 10.71
N ALA A 58 -5.78 -0.69 9.88
CA ALA A 58 -6.94 0.19 9.90
C ALA A 58 -8.04 -0.23 10.89
N ARG A 59 -7.90 -1.34 11.63
CA ARG A 59 -8.99 -1.98 12.41
C ARG A 59 -8.75 -1.96 13.91
#